data_AF-A0A3M1DSR9-F1
#
_entry.id   AF-A0A3M1DSR9-F1
#
_cell.length_a   1.000
_cell.length_b   1.000
_cell.length_c   1.000
_cell.angle_alpha   90.00
_cell.angle_beta   90.00
_cell.angle_gamma   90.00
#
_symmetry.space_group_name_H-M   'P 1'
#
loop_
_entity.id
_entity.type
_entity.pdbx_description
1 polymer ?
#
loop_
_entity_poly.entity_id
_entity_poly.type
_entity_poly.pdbx_seq_one_letter_code
_entity_poly.pdbx_strand_id
1 'polypeptide(L)' 'VFTFCCTARSEVWTGVEMEALVGATAAALTLYDMAKAADRSMVIGPVQLERKSGGRSGTYVRDAETS' A
#
# COMPACT_ATOMS: atom_id res chain seq x y z
N VAL A 1 8.32 8.51 11.74
CA VAL A 1 7.93 7.37 10.89
C VAL A 1 6.52 7.64 10.39
N PHE A 2 6.30 7.66 9.08
CA PHE A 2 4.99 7.88 8.48
C PHE A 2 4.46 6.55 7.93
N THR A 3 3.18 6.26 8.18
CA THR A 3 2.52 5.05 7.68
C THR A 3 1.35 5.45 6.78
N PHE A 4 1.28 4.86 5.60
CA PHE A 4 0.22 5.11 4.61
C PHE A 4 -0.61 3.84 4.41
N CYS A 5 -1.93 3.98 4.47
CA CYS A 5 -2.87 2.91 4.16
C CYS A 5 -3.77 3.35 3.01
N CYS A 6 -3.92 2.51 1.99
CA CYS A 6 -4.80 2.75 0.86
C CYS A 6 -5.75 1.56 0.71
N THR A 7 -7.05 1.83 0.54
CA THR A 7 -8.08 0.81 0.30
C THR A 7 -8.71 1.07 -1.05
N ALA A 8 -8.70 0.07 -1.92
CA ALA A 8 -9.40 0.08 -3.20
C ALA A 8 -10.56 -0.93 -3.19
N ARG A 9 -11.64 -0.60 -3.90
CA ARG A 9 -12.80 -1.49 -4.11
C ARG A 9 -13.26 -1.37 -5.56
N SER A 10 -13.58 -2.50 -6.19
CA SER A 10 -14.21 -2.53 -7.50
C SER A 10 -15.15 -3.74 -7.62
N GLU A 11 -16.13 -3.64 -8.52
CA GLU A 11 -17.14 -4.67 -8.81
C GLU A 11 -16.81 -5.47 -10.08
N VAL A 12 -15.53 -5.49 -10.46
CA VAL A 12 -15.04 -6.20 -11.65
C VAL A 12 -14.52 -7.59 -11.32
N TRP A 13 -14.26 -8.37 -12.36
CA TRP A 13 -13.78 -9.76 -12.24
C TRP A 13 -12.34 -9.89 -11.75
N THR A 14 -11.56 -8.81 -11.80
CA THR A 14 -10.17 -8.75 -11.35
C THR A 14 -10.08 -8.16 -9.95
N GLY A 15 -9.09 -8.62 -9.17
CA GLY A 15 -8.76 -7.98 -7.91
C GLY A 15 -8.20 -6.57 -8.12
N VAL A 16 -8.26 -5.76 -7.06
CA VAL A 16 -7.76 -4.37 -7.04
C VAL A 16 -6.54 -4.18 -6.13
N GLU A 17 -5.71 -5.21 -6.03
CA GLU A 17 -4.50 -5.17 -5.21
C GLU A 17 -3.52 -4.09 -5.70
N MET A 18 -3.42 -3.92 -7.02
CA MET A 18 -2.51 -2.96 -7.64
C MET A 18 -2.94 -1.52 -7.37
N GLU A 19 -4.23 -1.23 -7.41
CA GLU A 19 -4.80 0.09 -7.16
C GLU A 19 -4.51 0.53 -5.72
N ALA A 20 -4.64 -0.39 -4.76
CA ALA A 20 -4.29 -0.13 -3.37
C ALA A 20 -2.77 0.10 -3.18
N LEU A 21 -1.92 -0.77 -3.74
CA LEU A 21 -0.46 -0.66 -3.61
C LEU A 21 0.09 0.59 -4.30
N VAL A 22 -0.41 0.90 -5.50
CA VAL A 22 -0.03 2.10 -6.26
C VAL A 22 -0.51 3.35 -5.52
N GLY A 23 -1.73 3.36 -4.99
CA GLY A 23 -2.25 4.50 -4.23
C GLY A 23 -1.42 4.81 -2.97
N ALA A 24 -1.05 3.77 -2.20
CA ALA A 24 -0.17 3.92 -1.05
C ALA A 24 1.24 4.42 -1.44
N THR A 25 1.80 3.88 -2.52
CA THR A 25 3.13 4.27 -3.02
C THR A 25 3.14 5.71 -3.52
N ALA A 26 2.11 6.12 -4.27
CA ALA A 26 1.96 7.48 -4.76
C ALA A 26 1.89 8.47 -3.59
N ALA A 27 1.11 8.18 -2.55
CA ALA A 27 1.04 9.03 -1.35
C ALA A 27 2.40 9.16 -0.65
N ALA A 28 3.14 8.05 -0.51
CA ALA A 28 4.48 8.07 0.07
C ALA A 28 5.47 8.87 -0.79
N LEU A 29 5.42 8.75 -2.12
CA LEU A 29 6.24 9.52 -3.04
C LEU A 29 5.90 11.01 -3.00
N THR A 30 4.62 11.38 -2.88
CA THR A 30 4.22 12.78 -2.70
C THR A 30 4.78 13.36 -1.41
N LEU A 31 4.75 12.61 -0.30
CA LEU A 31 5.38 13.06 0.94
C LEU A 31 6.89 13.21 0.78
N TYR A 32 7.55 12.25 0.12
CA TYR A 32 8.97 12.33 -0.17
C TYR A 32 9.29 13.60 -0.97
N ASP A 33 8.48 13.93 -1.98
CA ASP A 33 8.66 15.14 -2.79
C ASP A 33 8.61 16.44 -1.96
N MET A 34 7.70 16.51 -0.99
CA MET A 34 7.58 17.65 -0.09
C MET A 34 8.70 17.73 0.96
N ALA A 35 9.22 16.58 1.40
CA ALA A 35 10.17 16.52 2.52
C ALA A 35 11.65 16.33 2.08
N LYS A 36 11.93 16.02 0.81
CA LYS A 36 13.28 15.76 0.27
C LYS A 36 14.27 16.93 0.44
N ALA A 37 13.77 18.14 0.66
CA ALA A 37 14.60 19.31 0.92
C ALA A 37 15.17 19.32 2.35
N ALA A 38 14.44 18.74 3.31
CA ALA A 38 14.87 18.63 4.71
C ALA A 38 15.74 17.39 4.94
N ASP A 39 15.36 16.26 4.36
CA ASP A 39 16.08 15.00 4.52
C ASP A 39 15.99 14.16 3.24
N ARG A 40 17.15 13.78 2.68
CA ARG A 40 17.26 12.94 1.48
C ARG A 40 17.49 11.46 1.79
N SER A 41 17.71 11.13 3.05
CA SER A 41 17.96 9.76 3.51
C SER A 41 16.67 8.98 3.81
N MET A 42 15.50 9.62 3.65
CA MET A 42 14.21 8.98 3.84
C MET A 42 14.07 7.73 2.96
N VAL A 43 13.59 6.64 3.56
CA VAL A 43 13.33 5.37 2.86
C VAL A 43 11.83 5.16 2.78
N ILE A 44 11.33 4.83 1.59
CA ILE A 44 9.95 4.41 1.36
C ILE A 44 9.92 2.88 1.37
N GLY A 45 9.26 2.30 2.37
CA GLY A 45 9.01 0.86 2.43
C GLY A 45 8.93 0.31 3.85
N PRO A 46 8.51 -0.97 4.00
CA PRO A 46 8.02 -1.85 2.94
C PRO A 46 6.63 -1.43 2.42
N VAL A 47 6.34 -1.70 1.14
CA VAL A 47 5.00 -1.56 0.55
C VAL A 47 4.41 -2.95 0.40
N GLN A 48 3.26 -3.18 1.02
CA GLN A 48 2.72 -4.52 1.15
C GLN A 48 1.20 -4.55 1.29
N LEU A 49 0.59 -5.65 0.87
CA LEU A 49 -0.84 -5.87 0.92
C LEU A 49 -1.23 -6.43 2.30
N GLU A 50 -2.08 -5.71 3.02
CA GLU A 50 -2.57 -6.10 4.36
C GLU A 50 -3.80 -7.01 4.30
N ARG A 51 -4.74 -6.68 3.41
CA ARG A 51 -6.00 -7.40 3.28
C ARG A 51 -6.50 -7.34 1.85
N LYS A 52 -7.03 -8.46 1.38
CA LYS A 52 -7.84 -8.56 0.16
C LYS A 52 -9.07 -9.40 0.47
N SER A 53 -10.23 -8.96 0.00
CA SER A 53 -11.46 -9.75 0.07
C SER A 53 -12.11 -9.82 -1.30
N GLY A 54 -12.58 -11.01 -1.68
CA GLY A 54 -13.34 -11.23 -2.92
C GLY A 54 -12.55 -11.97 -4.01
N GLY A 55 -13.27 -12.35 -5.05
CA GLY A 55 -12.76 -13.21 -6.12
C GLY A 55 -12.64 -14.68 -5.72
N ARG A 56 -12.18 -15.51 -6.67
CA ARG A 56 -12.03 -16.96 -6.49
C ARG A 56 -11.05 -17.35 -5.37
N SER A 57 -10.09 -16.48 -5.08
CA SER A 57 -9.03 -16.69 -4.09
C SER A 57 -9.49 -16.51 -2.63
N GLY A 58 -10.72 -16.00 -2.39
CA GLY A 58 -11.24 -15.78 -1.04
C GLY A 58 -10.65 -14.55 -0.35
N THR A 59 -10.71 -14.54 0.99
CA THR A 59 -10.16 -13.44 1.80
C THR A 59 -8.72 -13.75 2.19
N TYR A 60 -7.82 -12.86 1.84
CA TYR A 60 -6.43 -12.83 2.32
C TYR A 60 -6.30 -11.77 3.40
N VAL A 61 -5.68 -12.14 4.51
CA VAL A 61 -5.24 -11.22 5.56
C VAL A 61 -3.78 -11.56 5.83
N ARG A 62 -2.93 -10.54 5.86
CA ARG A 62 -1.53 -10.72 6.25
C ARG A 62 -1.50 -11.10 7.73
N ASP A 63 -0.85 -12.21 8.04
CA ASP A 63 -0.57 -12.57 9.42
C ASP A 63 0.39 -11.54 10.01
N ALA A 64 0.06 -10.99 11.18
CA ALA A 64 0.87 -9.96 11.85
C ALA A 64 2.23 -10.48 12.35
N GLU A 65 2.56 -11.75 12.10
CA GLU A 65 3.79 -12.42 12.51
C GLU A 65 4.65 -12.79 11.31
N THR A 66 5.39 -11.83 10.75
CA THR A 66 6.70 -12.11 10.13
C THR A 66 7.53 -10.82 10.13
N SER A 67 8.46 -10.78 11.09
CA SER A 67 9.75 -10.04 11.19
C SER A 67 9.84 -8.55 10.85
#